data_AF-A0A843TDE6-F1
#
_entry.id   AF-A0A843TDE6-F1
#
_cell.length_a   1.000
_cell.length_b   1.000
_cell.length_c   1.000
_cell.angle_alpha   90.00
_cell.angle_beta   90.00
_cell.angle_gamma   90.00
#
_symmetry.space_group_name_H-M   'P 1'
#
loop_
_entity.id
_entity.type
_entity.pdbx_description
1 polymer ?
#
loop_
_entity_poly.entity_id
_entity_poly.type
_entity_poly.pdbx_seq_one_letter_code
_entity_poly.pdbx_strand_id
1 'polypeptide(L)'
;RSSKTNRKNKGKQKWFHCAGTRSVADISEEQRVKGSPNLDRSDLFIKRHTRKDGKPTNEAAKHVIEKLKSLKSAQPLSDDSTPHQVAARNDTYT
;
A
#
# COMPACT_ATOMS: atom_id res chain seq x y z
N ARG A 1 -10.03 25.18 -20.69
CA ARG A 1 -10.27 23.77 -21.14
C ARG A 1 -8.92 23.05 -21.23
N SER A 2 -8.78 21.82 -20.74
CA SER A 2 -7.55 21.03 -20.90
C SER A 2 -7.38 20.53 -22.35
N SER A 3 -6.14 20.46 -22.83
CA SER A 3 -5.82 20.01 -24.20
C SER A 3 -6.15 18.51 -24.39
N LYS A 4 -6.32 18.08 -25.66
CA LYS A 4 -6.50 16.66 -26.02
C LYS A 4 -5.35 15.80 -25.48
N THR A 5 -4.12 16.31 -25.55
CA THR A 5 -2.92 15.66 -25.02
C THR A 5 -2.98 15.46 -23.52
N ASN A 6 -3.38 16.49 -22.76
CA ASN A 6 -3.47 16.40 -21.30
C ASN A 6 -4.53 15.38 -20.86
N ARG A 7 -5.64 15.28 -21.59
CA ARG A 7 -6.68 14.27 -21.34
C ARG A 7 -6.18 12.85 -21.62
N LYS A 8 -5.46 12.64 -22.73
CA LYS A 8 -4.86 11.35 -23.07
C LYS A 8 -3.84 10.92 -22.01
N ASN A 9 -3.02 11.84 -21.51
CA ASN A 9 -2.03 11.56 -20.47
C ASN A 9 -2.70 11.27 -19.12
N LYS A 10 -3.71 12.06 -18.72
CA LYS A 10 -4.49 11.80 -17.49
C LYS A 10 -5.21 10.45 -17.54
N GLY A 11 -5.70 10.02 -18.70
CA GLY A 11 -6.31 8.70 -18.88
C GLY A 11 -5.36 7.52 -18.67
N LYS A 12 -4.05 7.73 -18.72
CA LYS A 12 -3.04 6.69 -18.42
C LYS A 12 -2.71 6.58 -16.93
N GLN A 13 -3.18 7.51 -16.10
CA GLN A 13 -2.88 7.53 -14.68
C GLN A 13 -3.61 6.38 -13.97
N LYS A 14 -2.84 5.46 -13.40
CA LYS A 14 -3.35 4.29 -12.67
C LYS A 14 -3.45 4.53 -11.16
N TRP A 15 -2.65 5.46 -10.65
CA TRP A 15 -2.54 5.75 -9.22
C TRP A 15 -3.10 7.12 -8.91
N PHE A 16 -4.06 7.14 -7.98
CA PHE A 16 -4.65 8.35 -7.45
C PHE A 16 -4.47 8.36 -5.93
N HIS A 17 -4.55 9.54 -5.33
CA HIS A 17 -4.55 9.64 -3.88
C HIS A 17 -5.85 9.06 -3.31
N CYS A 18 -5.75 7.92 -2.61
CA CYS A 18 -6.91 7.19 -2.08
C CYS A 18 -7.24 7.53 -0.61
N ALA A 19 -6.33 8.21 0.11
CA ALA A 19 -6.48 8.45 1.55
C ALA A 19 -7.21 9.75 1.91
N GLY A 20 -7.72 10.50 0.93
CA GLY A 20 -8.44 11.75 1.17
C GLY A 20 -7.52 12.81 1.79
N THR A 21 -7.81 13.29 2.99
CA THR A 21 -6.94 14.25 3.70
C THR A 21 -5.88 13.57 4.56
N ARG A 22 -5.89 12.24 4.67
CA ARG A 22 -5.07 11.51 5.62
C ARG A 22 -3.69 11.20 5.06
N SER A 23 -2.66 11.38 5.88
CA SER A 23 -1.30 10.94 5.58
C SER A 23 -1.11 9.46 5.95
N VAL A 24 0.01 8.88 5.49
CA VAL A 24 0.39 7.51 5.89
C VAL A 24 0.70 7.43 7.38
N ALA A 25 1.32 8.48 7.95
CA ALA A 25 1.62 8.55 9.38
C ALA A 25 0.34 8.55 10.23
N ASP A 26 -0.68 9.33 9.83
CA ASP A 26 -1.97 9.35 10.54
C ASP A 26 -2.68 8.00 10.50
N ILE A 27 -2.56 7.28 9.39
CA ILE A 27 -3.14 5.93 9.26
C ILE A 27 -2.37 4.96 10.15
N SER A 28 -1.04 5.02 10.14
CA SER A 28 -0.19 4.17 10.99
C SER A 28 -0.48 4.38 12.47
N GLU A 29 -0.58 5.63 12.91
CA GLU A 29 -0.83 5.97 14.32
C GLU A 29 -2.22 5.50 14.77
N GLU A 30 -3.25 5.70 13.95
CA GLU A 30 -4.59 5.18 14.25
C GLU A 30 -4.57 3.66 14.43
N GLN A 31 -3.80 2.93 13.61
CA GLN A 31 -3.71 1.49 13.77
C GLN A 31 -2.90 1.08 15.00
N ARG A 32 -1.84 1.83 15.34
CA ARG A 32 -1.08 1.63 16.58
C ARG A 32 -1.98 1.75 17.80
N VAL A 33 -2.82 2.80 17.85
CA VAL A 33 -3.81 3.02 18.92
C VAL A 33 -4.87 1.91 18.96
N LYS A 34 -5.26 1.38 17.80
CA LYS A 34 -6.22 0.25 17.69
C LYS A 34 -5.63 -1.13 18.05
N GLY A 35 -4.38 -1.18 18.51
CA GLY A 35 -3.74 -2.42 18.96
C GLY A 35 -2.97 -3.18 17.88
N SER A 36 -2.67 -2.54 16.74
CA SER A 36 -1.78 -3.08 15.70
C SER A 36 -0.49 -2.24 15.60
N PRO A 37 0.41 -2.32 16.60
CA PRO A 37 1.54 -1.39 16.73
C PRO A 37 2.64 -1.55 15.67
N ASN A 38 2.72 -2.71 15.01
CA ASN A 38 3.81 -3.04 14.07
C ASN A 38 3.27 -3.39 12.68
N LEU A 39 2.49 -2.50 12.08
CA LEU A 39 2.06 -2.68 10.70
C LEU A 39 3.23 -2.42 9.75
N ASP A 40 3.51 -3.41 8.92
CA ASP A 40 4.44 -3.24 7.82
C ASP A 40 3.84 -2.28 6.78
N ARG A 41 4.71 -1.68 5.96
CA ARG A 41 4.31 -0.76 4.89
C ARG A 41 3.36 -1.43 3.89
N SER A 42 3.54 -2.74 3.68
CA SER A 42 2.64 -3.58 2.88
C SER A 42 1.22 -3.65 3.47
N ASP A 43 1.07 -3.74 4.79
CA ASP A 43 -0.24 -3.73 5.45
C ASP A 43 -0.90 -2.35 5.40
N LEU A 44 -0.12 -1.29 5.59
CA LEU A 44 -0.60 0.07 5.42
C LEU A 44 -1.08 0.31 3.99
N PHE A 45 -0.37 -0.23 2.99
CA PHE A 45 -0.80 -0.17 1.59
C PHE A 45 -2.13 -0.90 1.37
N ILE A 46 -2.26 -2.14 1.84
CA ILE A 46 -3.50 -2.91 1.72
C ILE A 46 -4.63 -2.13 2.40
N LYS A 47 -4.43 -1.61 3.61
CA LYS A 47 -5.45 -0.85 4.34
C LYS A 47 -5.87 0.42 3.62
N ARG A 48 -4.91 1.18 3.09
CA ARG A 48 -5.14 2.45 2.38
C ARG A 48 -5.85 2.25 1.03
N HIS A 49 -5.56 1.16 0.34
CA HIS A 49 -6.10 0.86 -0.99
C HIS A 49 -7.29 -0.12 -0.96
N THR A 50 -7.79 -0.45 0.24
CA THR A 50 -9.01 -1.23 0.44
C THR A 50 -10.12 -0.34 0.98
N ARG A 51 -11.30 -0.42 0.37
CA ARG A 51 -12.49 0.33 0.80
C ARG A 51 -13.11 -0.28 2.06
N LYS A 52 -14.06 0.41 2.68
CA LYS A 52 -14.82 -0.10 3.83
C LYS A 52 -15.54 -1.43 3.52
N ASP A 53 -15.95 -1.62 2.27
CA ASP A 53 -16.59 -2.86 1.78
C ASP A 53 -15.61 -4.02 1.55
N GLY A 54 -14.32 -3.85 1.89
CA GLY A 54 -13.28 -4.87 1.69
C GLY A 54 -12.79 -5.01 0.25
N LYS A 55 -13.37 -4.28 -0.71
CA LYS A 55 -12.96 -4.30 -2.13
C LYS A 55 -11.76 -3.36 -2.38
N PRO A 56 -10.83 -3.75 -3.26
CA PRO A 56 -9.78 -2.84 -3.73
C PRO A 56 -10.35 -1.59 -4.40
N THR A 57 -9.66 -0.46 -4.26
CA THR A 57 -10.12 0.81 -4.83
C THR A 57 -10.09 0.84 -6.37
N ASN A 58 -9.16 0.13 -7.00
CA ASN A 58 -9.06 -0.03 -8.45
C ASN A 58 -8.35 -1.35 -8.83
N GLU A 59 -8.40 -1.72 -10.11
CA GLU A 59 -7.75 -2.94 -10.62
C GLU A 59 -6.22 -2.92 -10.42
N ALA A 60 -5.57 -1.76 -10.54
CA ALA A 60 -4.13 -1.64 -10.28
C ALA A 60 -3.78 -1.97 -8.82
N ALA A 61 -4.56 -1.47 -7.86
CA ALA A 61 -4.40 -1.79 -6.46
C ALA A 61 -4.71 -3.26 -6.19
N LYS A 62 -5.71 -3.85 -6.85
CA LYS A 62 -6.02 -5.27 -6.75
C LYS A 62 -4.79 -6.14 -7.07
N HIS A 63 -4.15 -5.89 -8.22
CA HIS A 63 -2.94 -6.63 -8.61
C HIS A 63 -1.79 -6.48 -7.60
N VAL A 64 -1.57 -5.27 -7.08
CA VAL A 64 -0.51 -5.05 -6.08
C VAL A 64 -0.85 -5.73 -4.76
N ILE A 65 -2.10 -5.67 -4.31
CA ILE A 65 -2.55 -6.35 -3.09
C ILE A 65 -2.39 -7.87 -3.22
N GLU A 66 -2.75 -8.45 -4.37
CA GLU A 66 -2.55 -9.88 -4.65
C GLU A 66 -1.06 -10.25 -4.60
N LYS A 67 -0.19 -9.45 -5.23
CA LYS A 67 1.26 -9.64 -5.18
C LYS A 67 1.83 -9.51 -3.76
N LEU A 68 1.38 -8.53 -2.98
CA LEU A 68 1.83 -8.36 -1.60
C LEU A 68 1.40 -9.54 -0.72
N LYS A 69 0.17 -10.04 -0.91
CA LYS A 69 -0.32 -11.22 -0.20
C LYS A 69 0.48 -12.48 -0.56
N SER A 70 0.81 -12.67 -1.85
CA SER A 70 1.60 -13.84 -2.27
C SER A 70 3.03 -13.79 -1.75
N LEU A 71 3.68 -12.62 -1.76
CA LEU A 71 5.00 -12.41 -1.18
C LEU A 71 5.01 -12.70 0.33
N LYS A 72 3.98 -12.25 1.04
CA LYS A 72 3.83 -12.55 2.48
C LYS A 72 3.66 -14.03 2.78
N SER A 73 2.93 -14.77 1.94
CA SER A 73 2.76 -16.21 2.15
C SER A 73 3.99 -17.04 1.75
N ALA A 74 4.81 -16.54 0.82
CA ALA A 74 5.95 -17.28 0.27
C ALA A 74 7.21 -17.19 1.14
N GLN A 75 7.24 -16.31 2.14
CA GLN A 75 8.37 -16.17 3.07
C GLN A 75 7.99 -16.82 4.42
N PRO A 76 8.64 -17.93 4.83
CA PRO A 76 8.55 -18.37 6.22
C PRO A 76 9.14 -17.29 7.14
N LEU A 77 8.65 -17.19 8.38
CA LEU A 77 9.28 -16.39 9.44
C LEU A 77 10.75 -16.81 9.56
N SER A 78 11.66 -16.10 8.91
CA SER A 78 13.07 -16.16 9.26
C SER A 78 13.23 -15.32 10.53
N ASP A 79 13.32 -16.01 11.67
CA ASP A 79 14.01 -15.48 12.85
C ASP A 79 15.44 -15.17 12.40
N ASP A 80 15.73 -13.92 12.12
CA ASP A 80 17.08 -13.51 11.77
C ASP A 80 17.45 -12.26 12.56
N SER A 81 18.24 -12.49 13.58
CA SER A 81 18.82 -11.51 14.51
C SER A 81 19.97 -10.77 13.81
N THR A 82 19.69 -10.13 12.68
CA THR A 82 20.70 -9.44 11.88
C THR A 82 20.24 -8.01 11.63
N PRO A 83 20.96 -6.97 12.10
CA PRO A 83 20.55 -5.58 11.95
C PRO A 83 20.86 -5.10 10.53
N HIS A 84 20.15 -5.65 9.54
CA HIS A 84 20.12 -5.07 8.20
C HIS A 84 19.08 -3.95 8.20
N GLN A 85 19.56 -2.71 8.19
CA GLN A 85 18.76 -1.52 7.89
C GLN A 85 18.23 -1.62 6.44
N VAL A 86 17.13 -2.33 6.24
CA VAL A 86 16.33 -2.25 5.01
C VAL A 86 15.07 -1.44 5.33
N ALA A 87 14.86 -0.35 4.58
CA ALA A 87 13.83 0.66 4.88
C ALA A 87 12.38 0.15 4.86
N ALA A 88 12.11 -1.05 4.34
CA ALA A 88 10.92 -1.84 4.59
C ALA A 88 11.11 -3.28 4.06
N ARG A 89 10.60 -4.28 4.79
CA ARG A 89 10.78 -5.73 4.51
C ARG A 89 10.05 -6.20 3.23
N ASN A 90 9.15 -5.40 2.66
CA ASN A 90 8.29 -5.75 1.51
C ASN A 90 7.97 -4.54 0.59
N ASP A 91 8.93 -3.67 0.28
CA ASP A 91 8.68 -2.57 -0.65
C ASP A 91 8.61 -3.06 -2.11
N THR A 92 7.59 -2.63 -2.85
CA THR A 92 7.40 -2.95 -4.28
C THR A 92 7.72 -1.78 -5.20
N TYR A 93 8.19 -0.64 -4.66
CA TYR A 93 8.73 0.48 -5.43
C TYR A 93 10.25 0.28 -5.65
N THR A 94 10.58 -0.68 -6.51
CA THR A 94 11.88 -0.83 -7.17
C THR A 94 11.65 -1.05 -8.65
#